data_AF-A0A965VX42-F1
#
_entry.id   AF-A0A965VX42-F1
#
_cell.length_a   1.000
_cell.length_b   1.000
_cell.length_c   1.000
_cell.angle_alpha   90.00
_cell.angle_beta   90.00
_cell.angle_gamma   90.00
#
_symmetry.space_group_name_H-M   'P 1'
#
loop_
_entity.id
_entity.type
_entity.pdbx_description
1 polymer ?
#
loop_
_entity_poly.entity_id
_entity_poly.type
_entity_poly.pdbx_seq_one_letter_code
_entity_poly.pdbx_strand_id
1 'polypeptide(L)'
;MAFGFVFFGFFIFNLSKAVHFSNELVFHDDEFQHTHLAWNTFQGKVIYRDFFDSHGPLSAFFNSLLFKLKAGEVASVETLYFLRHVNLIAMGVTALFLFGCIYVLTKNVVWGFLAMALYTGTLSIKTSAFQIRPDGYVALFALGSLWLWLTRRRFLSGIFLGICLGFHPKFLPINLAVLAADFFILTKRKREGSVFTLLLGEFIVLGVISLWFLQKGAFQLAVEGQWVSNFERAYSAVIIKKDYFRLLRANRGFETGLFVFCVLNLIVILKQAFSKKNISFDSDILMSSIFSGAGLLFLFAPVWGHAVIFVVPISLVVFIALCGRVVGTNQS
;
A
#
# COMPACT_ATOMS: atom_id res chain seq x y z
N MET A 1 12.59 11.27 24.81
CA MET A 1 12.71 12.24 23.69
C MET A 1 13.99 12.06 22.88
N ALA A 2 15.18 11.93 23.49
CA ALA A 2 16.45 11.77 22.77
C ALA A 2 16.45 10.67 21.67
N PHE A 3 15.94 9.47 21.98
CA PHE A 3 15.80 8.38 20.98
C PHE A 3 14.90 8.74 19.79
N GLY A 4 13.89 9.59 19.98
CA GLY A 4 13.02 10.04 18.90
C GLY A 4 13.79 10.86 17.85
N PHE A 5 14.67 11.75 18.30
CA PHE A 5 15.53 12.53 17.40
C PHE A 5 16.51 11.65 16.63
N VAL A 6 17.04 10.60 17.26
CA VAL A 6 17.91 9.62 16.59
C VAL A 6 17.17 8.93 15.45
N PHE A 7 15.97 8.39 15.68
CA PHE A 7 15.20 7.75 14.63
C PHE A 7 14.72 8.71 13.55
N PHE A 8 14.36 9.94 13.91
CA PHE A 8 14.06 10.98 12.93
C PHE A 8 15.27 11.31 12.05
N GLY A 9 16.47 11.39 12.64
CA GLY A 9 17.73 11.55 11.89
C GLY A 9 17.96 10.42 10.89
N PHE A 10 17.70 9.16 11.28
CA PHE A 10 17.76 8.02 10.36
C PHE A 10 16.75 8.11 9.22
N PHE A 11 15.52 8.56 9.50
CA PHE A 11 14.51 8.80 8.46
C PHE A 11 14.98 9.85 7.45
N ILE A 12 15.48 11.00 7.91
CA ILE A 12 16.02 12.06 7.04
C ILE A 12 17.20 11.52 6.21
N PHE A 13 18.13 10.81 6.84
CA PHE A 13 19.26 10.20 6.14
C PHE A 13 18.83 9.22 5.04
N ASN A 14 17.86 8.34 5.32
CA ASN A 14 17.32 7.40 4.33
C ASN A 14 16.59 8.14 3.19
N LEU A 15 15.84 9.20 3.51
CA LEU A 15 15.14 9.99 2.51
C LEU A 15 16.13 10.71 1.59
N SER A 16 17.20 11.31 2.14
CA SER A 16 18.26 11.93 1.34
C SER A 16 18.94 10.93 0.40
N LYS A 17 19.16 9.70 0.85
CA LYS A 17 19.64 8.61 -0.02
C LYS A 17 18.65 8.28 -1.14
N ALA A 18 17.36 8.22 -0.84
CA ALA A 18 16.34 7.98 -1.86
C ALA A 18 16.28 9.11 -2.90
N VAL A 19 16.42 10.38 -2.48
CA VAL A 19 16.56 11.54 -3.39
C VAL A 19 17.77 11.35 -4.29
N HIS A 20 18.94 11.08 -3.71
CA HIS A 20 20.18 10.88 -4.47
C HIS A 20 20.05 9.73 -5.49
N PHE A 21 19.54 8.58 -5.06
CA PHE A 21 19.30 7.43 -5.93
C PHE A 21 18.26 7.70 -7.02
N SER A 22 17.24 8.52 -6.76
CA SER A 22 16.25 8.88 -7.79
C SER A 22 16.85 9.67 -8.96
N ASN A 23 17.99 10.34 -8.72
CA ASN A 23 18.69 11.14 -9.73
C ASN A 23 19.78 10.32 -10.45
N GLU A 24 20.42 9.38 -9.76
CA GLU A 24 21.57 8.63 -10.32
C GLU A 24 21.21 7.27 -10.91
N LEU A 25 20.15 6.62 -10.43
CA LEU A 25 19.79 5.30 -10.92
C LEU A 25 19.20 5.36 -12.33
N VAL A 26 19.70 4.45 -13.18
CA VAL A 26 19.21 4.23 -14.55
C VAL A 26 17.70 3.95 -14.52
N PHE A 27 16.99 4.43 -15.56
CA PHE A 27 15.57 4.18 -15.71
C PHE A 27 15.28 2.69 -15.91
N HIS A 28 14.29 2.19 -15.18
CA HIS A 28 13.79 0.83 -15.32
C HIS A 28 12.76 0.78 -16.45
N ASP A 29 12.67 -0.34 -17.18
CA ASP A 29 11.74 -0.49 -18.31
C ASP A 29 10.28 -0.20 -17.93
N ASP A 30 9.83 -0.69 -16.76
CA ASP A 30 8.51 -0.37 -16.20
C ASP A 30 8.23 1.14 -16.09
N GLU A 31 9.24 1.97 -15.83
CA GLU A 31 9.04 3.44 -15.75
C GLU A 31 8.71 4.02 -17.11
N PHE A 32 9.37 3.55 -18.17
CA PHE A 32 9.04 3.94 -19.54
C PHE A 32 7.65 3.45 -19.92
N GLN A 33 7.28 2.23 -19.54
CA GLN A 33 5.92 1.72 -19.75
C GLN A 33 4.88 2.63 -19.09
N HIS A 34 4.98 2.88 -17.78
CA HIS A 34 4.00 3.72 -17.06
C HIS A 34 3.97 5.17 -17.56
N THR A 35 5.13 5.70 -17.95
CA THR A 35 5.22 7.01 -18.59
C THR A 35 4.51 7.02 -19.94
N HIS A 36 4.70 5.98 -20.76
CA HIS A 36 4.04 5.86 -22.06
C HIS A 36 2.51 5.73 -21.94
N LEU A 37 2.03 5.01 -20.92
CA LEU A 37 0.59 4.91 -20.62
C LEU A 37 0.00 6.28 -20.22
N ALA A 38 0.73 7.03 -19.38
CA ALA A 38 0.35 8.38 -19.00
C ALA A 38 0.36 9.33 -20.20
N TRP A 39 1.35 9.23 -21.07
CA TRP A 39 1.45 10.00 -22.32
C TRP A 39 0.28 9.70 -23.27
N ASN A 40 -0.03 8.43 -23.53
CA ASN A 40 -1.17 8.07 -24.36
C ASN A 40 -2.48 8.61 -23.81
N THR A 41 -2.67 8.54 -22.49
CA THR A 41 -3.83 9.14 -21.80
C THR A 41 -3.87 10.65 -21.97
N PHE A 42 -2.72 11.33 -21.84
CA PHE A 42 -2.59 12.76 -22.08
C PHE A 42 -2.95 13.15 -23.52
N GLN A 43 -2.58 12.32 -24.50
CA GLN A 43 -2.96 12.44 -25.92
C GLN A 43 -4.43 12.08 -26.20
N GLY A 44 -5.25 11.86 -25.17
CA GLY A 44 -6.68 11.58 -25.29
C GLY A 44 -7.03 10.14 -25.68
N LYS A 45 -6.05 9.23 -25.75
CA LYS A 45 -6.31 7.81 -25.95
C LYS A 45 -6.95 7.20 -24.70
N VAL A 46 -7.80 6.21 -24.91
CA VAL A 46 -8.61 5.56 -23.88
C VAL A 46 -8.03 4.17 -23.59
N ILE A 47 -7.72 3.92 -22.32
CA ILE A 47 -7.22 2.62 -21.83
C ILE A 47 -8.25 1.53 -22.17
N TYR A 48 -7.77 0.34 -22.52
CA TYR A 48 -8.49 -0.85 -23.01
C TYR A 48 -9.12 -0.73 -24.40
N ARG A 49 -9.41 0.48 -24.89
CA ARG A 49 -9.90 0.70 -26.26
C ARG A 49 -8.77 0.93 -27.25
N ASP A 50 -7.86 1.84 -26.91
CA ASP A 50 -6.80 2.31 -27.81
C ASP A 50 -5.43 1.73 -27.44
N PHE A 51 -5.26 1.30 -26.18
CA PHE A 51 -4.08 0.61 -25.67
C PHE A 51 -4.41 -0.17 -24.40
N PHE A 52 -3.68 -1.25 -24.11
CA PHE A 52 -3.93 -2.12 -22.96
C PHE A 52 -2.97 -1.82 -21.80
N ASP A 53 -3.47 -1.89 -20.57
CA ASP A 53 -2.64 -1.99 -19.37
C ASP A 53 -3.26 -2.92 -18.32
N SER A 54 -2.38 -3.58 -17.58
CA SER A 54 -2.74 -4.55 -16.55
C SER A 54 -2.84 -3.93 -15.14
N HIS A 55 -2.51 -2.65 -15.00
CA HIS A 55 -2.69 -1.88 -13.77
C HIS A 55 -4.01 -1.12 -13.83
N GLY A 56 -4.38 -0.53 -12.70
CA GLY A 56 -5.59 0.27 -12.64
C GLY A 56 -5.41 1.60 -13.39
N PRO A 57 -6.50 2.17 -13.94
CA PRO A 57 -6.45 3.33 -14.82
C PRO A 57 -6.00 4.62 -14.12
N LEU A 58 -6.16 4.72 -12.79
CA LEU A 58 -5.81 5.95 -12.07
C LEU A 58 -4.33 6.27 -12.13
N SER A 59 -3.45 5.26 -12.27
CA SER A 59 -2.01 5.52 -12.43
C SER A 59 -1.73 6.35 -13.68
N ALA A 60 -2.33 5.94 -14.81
CA ALA A 60 -2.18 6.64 -16.07
C ALA A 60 -2.91 8.00 -16.04
N PHE A 61 -4.10 8.10 -15.42
CA PHE A 61 -4.84 9.37 -15.29
C PHE A 61 -4.12 10.39 -14.41
N PHE A 62 -3.55 9.94 -13.28
CA PHE A 62 -2.85 10.81 -12.36
C PHE A 62 -1.54 11.31 -12.98
N ASN A 63 -0.75 10.39 -13.55
CA ASN A 63 0.48 10.78 -14.22
C ASN A 63 0.22 11.61 -15.48
N SER A 64 -0.87 11.40 -16.22
CA SER A 64 -1.21 12.24 -17.37
C SER A 64 -1.55 13.68 -16.97
N LEU A 65 -2.21 13.86 -15.81
CA LEU A 65 -2.43 15.18 -15.22
C LEU A 65 -1.09 15.83 -14.83
N LEU A 66 -0.18 15.09 -14.21
CA LEU A 66 1.17 15.58 -13.89
C LEU A 66 1.98 15.95 -15.14
N PHE A 67 1.84 15.15 -16.21
CA PHE A 67 2.37 15.47 -17.53
C PHE A 67 1.88 16.84 -17.98
N LYS A 68 0.56 17.09 -17.94
CA LYS A 68 0.00 18.41 -18.31
C LYS A 68 0.53 19.58 -17.49
N LEU A 69 0.90 19.35 -16.23
CA LEU A 69 1.44 20.40 -15.35
C LEU A 69 2.91 20.74 -15.65
N LYS A 70 3.69 19.76 -16.13
CA LYS A 70 5.16 19.92 -16.30
C LYS A 70 5.61 19.89 -17.75
N ALA A 71 5.11 18.94 -18.52
CA ALA A 71 5.37 18.83 -19.93
C ALA A 71 4.47 19.81 -20.67
N GLY A 72 5.04 20.61 -21.55
CA GLY A 72 4.26 21.24 -22.63
C GLY A 72 3.77 20.16 -23.59
N GLU A 73 3.89 20.42 -24.90
CA GLU A 73 3.44 19.47 -25.92
C GLU A 73 4.36 18.26 -26.13
N VAL A 74 5.53 18.18 -25.47
CA VAL A 74 6.56 17.14 -25.74
C VAL A 74 7.04 16.47 -24.45
N ALA A 75 7.07 15.14 -24.44
CA ALA A 75 7.68 14.34 -23.36
C ALA A 75 9.21 14.47 -23.40
N SER A 76 9.82 14.86 -22.28
CA SER A 76 11.27 14.99 -22.13
C SER A 76 11.80 14.15 -20.96
N VAL A 77 13.13 13.98 -20.91
CA VAL A 77 13.81 13.32 -19.78
C VAL A 77 13.54 14.05 -18.46
N GLU A 78 13.40 15.38 -18.48
CA GLU A 78 13.05 16.17 -17.31
C GLU A 78 11.68 15.78 -16.74
N THR A 79 10.73 15.42 -17.60
CA THR A 79 9.41 14.94 -17.16
C THR A 79 9.53 13.62 -16.40
N LEU A 80 10.44 12.72 -16.80
CA LEU A 80 10.69 11.47 -16.08
C LEU A 80 11.23 11.75 -14.66
N TYR A 81 12.22 12.63 -14.54
CA TYR A 81 12.72 13.04 -13.23
C TYR A 81 11.63 13.71 -12.40
N PHE A 82 10.83 14.60 -12.99
CA PHE A 82 9.71 15.22 -12.28
C PHE A 82 8.74 14.18 -11.71
N LEU A 83 8.34 13.18 -12.49
CA LEU A 83 7.45 12.11 -12.03
C LEU A 83 8.08 11.26 -10.92
N ARG A 84 9.38 10.96 -11.00
CA ARG A 84 10.11 10.28 -9.92
C ARG A 84 10.07 11.10 -8.61
N HIS A 85 10.29 12.41 -8.69
CA HIS A 85 10.21 13.28 -7.52
C HIS A 85 8.80 13.33 -6.92
N VAL A 86 7.75 13.32 -7.75
CA VAL A 86 6.37 13.22 -7.26
C VAL A 86 6.13 11.90 -6.53
N ASN A 87 6.62 10.78 -7.06
CA ASN A 87 6.55 9.49 -6.36
C ASN A 87 7.36 9.47 -5.05
N LEU A 88 8.49 10.16 -5.01
CA LEU A 88 9.28 10.32 -3.79
C LEU A 88 8.52 11.15 -2.73
N ILE A 89 7.78 12.19 -3.15
CA ILE A 89 6.88 12.93 -2.27
C ILE A 89 5.78 12.01 -1.75
N ALA A 90 5.17 11.19 -2.61
CA ALA A 90 4.16 10.22 -2.19
C ALA A 90 4.71 9.25 -1.12
N MET A 91 5.95 8.78 -1.28
CA MET A 91 6.66 7.97 -0.27
C MET A 91 6.86 8.74 1.05
N GLY A 92 7.25 10.01 1.01
CA GLY A 92 7.39 10.85 2.19
C GLY A 92 6.07 11.00 2.96
N VAL A 93 4.97 11.27 2.25
CA VAL A 93 3.62 11.36 2.85
C VAL A 93 3.16 9.99 3.37
N THR A 94 3.50 8.90 2.70
CA THR A 94 3.25 7.53 3.17
C THR A 94 3.91 7.30 4.54
N ALA A 95 5.16 7.74 4.72
CA ALA A 95 5.85 7.65 6.01
C ALA A 95 5.15 8.48 7.11
N LEU A 96 4.57 9.64 6.76
CA LEU A 96 3.78 10.44 7.71
C LEU A 96 2.47 9.74 8.12
N PHE A 97 1.76 9.07 7.20
CA PHE A 97 0.61 8.25 7.57
C PHE A 97 1.01 7.07 8.46
N LEU A 98 2.14 6.42 8.17
CA LEU A 98 2.69 5.37 9.01
C LEU A 98 2.95 5.87 10.45
N PHE A 99 3.60 7.03 10.58
CA PHE A 99 3.78 7.70 11.87
C PHE A 99 2.44 7.95 12.56
N GLY A 100 1.46 8.50 11.84
CA GLY A 100 0.12 8.78 12.35
C GLY A 100 -0.57 7.53 12.87
N CYS A 101 -0.53 6.42 12.13
CA CYS A 101 -1.08 5.14 12.55
C CYS A 101 -0.46 4.66 13.87
N ILE A 102 0.87 4.63 13.94
CA ILE A 102 1.60 4.21 15.15
C ILE A 102 1.29 5.13 16.33
N TYR A 103 1.28 6.44 16.11
CA TYR A 103 0.99 7.40 17.16
C TYR A 103 -0.43 7.24 17.69
N VAL A 104 -1.43 7.03 16.83
CA VAL A 104 -2.81 6.78 17.27
C VAL A 104 -2.89 5.53 18.14
N LEU A 105 -2.15 4.48 17.80
CA LEU A 105 -2.18 3.17 18.47
C LEU A 105 -1.36 3.12 19.77
N THR A 106 -0.24 3.84 19.84
CA THR A 106 0.73 3.77 20.96
C THR A 106 0.79 5.03 21.81
N LYS A 107 0.29 6.16 21.30
CA LYS A 107 0.44 7.50 21.90
C LYS A 107 1.89 7.91 22.15
N ASN A 108 2.85 7.32 21.43
CA ASN A 108 4.27 7.54 21.65
C ASN A 108 4.98 7.87 20.33
N VAL A 109 5.58 9.06 20.29
CA VAL A 109 6.25 9.62 19.11
C VAL A 109 7.53 8.88 18.72
N VAL A 110 8.22 8.26 19.68
CA VAL A 110 9.48 7.53 19.42
C VAL A 110 9.20 6.33 18.52
N TRP A 111 8.12 5.61 18.80
CA TRP A 111 7.67 4.48 18.00
C TRP A 111 7.24 4.90 16.58
N GLY A 112 6.63 6.08 16.44
CA GLY A 112 6.29 6.63 15.14
C GLY A 112 7.54 6.92 14.30
N PHE A 113 8.55 7.58 14.87
CA PHE A 113 9.81 7.85 14.16
C PHE A 113 10.58 6.57 13.84
N LEU A 114 10.59 5.58 14.74
CA LEU A 114 11.19 4.28 14.46
C LEU A 114 10.52 3.60 13.25
N ALA A 115 9.18 3.64 13.18
CA ALA A 115 8.44 3.06 12.04
C ALA A 115 8.83 3.73 10.72
N MET A 116 8.94 5.05 10.69
CA MET A 116 9.39 5.81 9.51
C MET A 116 10.82 5.44 9.12
N ALA A 117 11.73 5.34 10.08
CA ALA A 117 13.13 4.99 9.86
C ALA A 117 13.27 3.56 9.29
N LEU A 118 12.52 2.60 9.83
CA LEU A 118 12.51 1.23 9.35
C LEU A 118 11.90 1.11 7.96
N TYR A 119 10.76 1.78 7.72
CA TYR A 119 10.10 1.80 6.41
C TYR A 119 11.02 2.32 5.31
N THR A 120 11.56 3.54 5.49
CA THR A 120 12.50 4.15 4.54
C THR A 120 13.85 3.43 4.47
N GLY A 121 14.20 2.67 5.51
CA GLY A 121 15.42 1.88 5.56
C GLY A 121 15.40 0.65 4.67
N THR A 122 14.23 0.17 4.28
CA THR A 122 14.08 -1.07 3.51
C THR A 122 14.61 -0.97 2.09
N LEU A 123 15.16 -2.10 1.60
CA LEU A 123 15.75 -2.15 0.25
C LEU A 123 14.68 -1.87 -0.81
N SER A 124 13.52 -2.50 -0.70
CA SER A 124 12.39 -2.30 -1.61
C SER A 124 11.99 -0.82 -1.76
N ILE A 125 12.00 -0.05 -0.68
CA ILE A 125 11.73 1.38 -0.73
C ILE A 125 12.88 2.14 -1.39
N LYS A 126 14.12 1.81 -1.03
CA LYS A 126 15.33 2.44 -1.60
C LYS A 126 15.54 2.19 -3.08
N THR A 127 14.99 1.11 -3.64
CA THR A 127 15.18 0.77 -5.06
C THR A 127 13.98 1.11 -5.93
N SER A 128 12.76 1.10 -5.36
CA SER A 128 11.54 1.09 -6.17
C SER A 128 10.53 2.17 -5.81
N ALA A 129 10.61 2.81 -4.63
CA ALA A 129 9.57 3.74 -4.20
C ALA A 129 9.56 5.07 -4.98
N PHE A 130 10.72 5.49 -5.51
CA PHE A 130 10.81 6.69 -6.36
C PHE A 130 10.56 6.39 -7.84
N GLN A 131 10.49 5.11 -8.23
CA GLN A 131 10.29 4.74 -9.63
C GLN A 131 8.91 5.18 -10.10
N ILE A 132 8.74 5.52 -11.39
CA ILE A 132 7.44 5.91 -11.99
C ILE A 132 6.52 4.69 -12.08
N ARG A 133 5.92 4.31 -10.94
CA ARG A 133 5.08 3.12 -10.77
C ARG A 133 3.87 3.43 -9.89
N PRO A 134 2.78 2.66 -10.00
CA PRO A 134 1.62 2.83 -9.12
C PRO A 134 1.93 2.47 -7.67
N ASP A 135 3.01 1.73 -7.40
CA ASP A 135 3.29 1.16 -6.09
C ASP A 135 3.42 2.22 -4.98
N GLY A 136 4.10 3.34 -5.25
CA GLY A 136 4.23 4.44 -4.29
C GLY A 136 2.89 5.06 -3.92
N TYR A 137 2.04 5.33 -4.92
CA TYR A 137 0.69 5.88 -4.70
C TYR A 137 -0.23 4.91 -3.98
N VAL A 138 -0.14 3.63 -4.31
CA VAL A 138 -0.95 2.63 -3.61
C VAL A 138 -0.59 2.55 -2.14
N ALA A 139 0.71 2.56 -1.79
CA ALA A 139 1.15 2.55 -0.40
C ALA A 139 0.63 3.78 0.37
N LEU A 140 0.69 4.95 -0.29
CA LEU A 140 0.15 6.21 0.22
C LEU A 140 -1.34 6.09 0.57
N PHE A 141 -2.17 5.67 -0.38
CA PHE A 141 -3.61 5.60 -0.17
C PHE A 141 -4.02 4.45 0.76
N ALA A 142 -3.31 3.32 0.74
CA ALA A 142 -3.57 2.22 1.67
C ALA A 142 -3.29 2.62 3.13
N LEU A 143 -2.13 3.23 3.42
CA LEU A 143 -1.81 3.70 4.77
C LEU A 143 -2.65 4.91 5.18
N GLY A 144 -2.95 5.82 4.25
CA GLY A 144 -3.86 6.93 4.50
C GLY A 144 -5.27 6.44 4.86
N SER A 145 -5.76 5.38 4.19
CA SER A 145 -7.03 4.75 4.54
C SER A 145 -7.00 4.18 5.96
N LEU A 146 -5.95 3.44 6.32
CA LEU A 146 -5.82 2.88 7.67
C LEU A 146 -5.78 3.98 8.74
N TRP A 147 -5.04 5.07 8.50
CA TRP A 147 -4.99 6.20 9.41
C TRP A 147 -6.35 6.89 9.58
N LEU A 148 -7.06 7.12 8.47
CA LEU A 148 -8.42 7.68 8.48
C LEU A 148 -9.41 6.75 9.20
N TRP A 149 -9.27 5.44 9.00
CA TRP A 149 -10.07 4.43 9.67
C TRP A 149 -9.84 4.44 11.19
N LEU A 150 -8.57 4.49 11.63
CA LEU A 150 -8.15 4.58 13.04
C LEU A 150 -8.65 5.87 13.70
N THR A 151 -8.74 6.96 12.94
CA THR A 151 -9.26 8.25 13.39
C THR A 151 -10.78 8.40 13.21
N ARG A 152 -11.50 7.29 12.97
CA ARG A 152 -12.97 7.20 12.84
C ARG A 152 -13.56 7.95 11.63
N ARG A 153 -12.76 8.26 10.61
CA ARG A 153 -13.18 8.90 9.35
C ARG A 153 -13.47 7.85 8.27
N ARG A 154 -14.49 7.01 8.50
CA ARG A 154 -14.74 5.79 7.70
C ARG A 154 -15.05 6.06 6.23
N PHE A 155 -15.79 7.12 5.92
CA PHE A 155 -16.11 7.50 4.54
C PHE A 155 -14.85 7.83 3.73
N LEU A 156 -13.99 8.68 4.30
CA LEU A 156 -12.73 9.07 3.66
C LEU A 156 -11.76 7.89 3.55
N SER A 157 -11.75 7.00 4.55
CA SER A 157 -11.02 5.73 4.46
C SER A 157 -11.50 4.90 3.27
N GLY A 158 -12.82 4.79 3.06
CA GLY A 158 -13.42 4.17 1.89
C GLY A 158 -12.95 4.78 0.58
N ILE A 159 -12.96 6.11 0.46
CA ILE A 159 -12.45 6.82 -0.73
C ILE A 159 -10.99 6.43 -1.01
N PHE A 160 -10.13 6.41 0.02
CA PHE A 160 -8.74 6.03 -0.15
C PHE A 160 -8.58 4.56 -0.58
N LEU A 161 -9.43 3.64 -0.11
CA LEU A 161 -9.48 2.25 -0.58
C LEU A 161 -9.93 2.14 -2.04
N GLY A 162 -10.91 2.94 -2.45
CA GLY A 162 -11.37 3.00 -3.84
C GLY A 162 -10.28 3.53 -4.77
N ILE A 163 -9.55 4.57 -4.34
CA ILE A 163 -8.39 5.10 -5.07
C ILE A 163 -7.30 4.03 -5.18
N CYS A 164 -6.99 3.33 -4.08
CA CYS A 164 -6.03 2.23 -4.05
C CYS A 164 -6.34 1.16 -5.13
N LEU A 165 -7.59 0.70 -5.22
CA LEU A 165 -8.02 -0.24 -6.27
C LEU A 165 -7.94 0.36 -7.67
N GLY A 166 -8.27 1.64 -7.81
CA GLY A 166 -8.18 2.36 -9.07
C GLY A 166 -6.74 2.51 -9.57
N PHE A 167 -5.73 2.51 -8.69
CA PHE A 167 -4.32 2.43 -9.09
C PHE A 167 -3.90 0.99 -9.36
N HIS A 168 -4.31 0.04 -8.52
CA HIS A 168 -3.97 -1.36 -8.72
C HIS A 168 -4.98 -2.32 -8.07
N PRO A 169 -5.64 -3.21 -8.83
CA PRO A 169 -6.64 -4.14 -8.28
C PRO A 169 -6.07 -5.26 -7.40
N LYS A 170 -4.76 -5.50 -7.42
CA LYS A 170 -4.08 -6.49 -6.55
C LYS A 170 -4.23 -6.17 -5.06
N PHE A 171 -4.69 -4.97 -4.73
CA PHE A 171 -4.87 -4.51 -3.36
C PHE A 171 -6.25 -4.85 -2.78
N LEU A 172 -7.09 -5.53 -3.56
CA LEU A 172 -8.37 -6.05 -3.09
C LEU A 172 -8.30 -6.78 -1.74
N PRO A 173 -7.29 -7.63 -1.44
CA PRO A 173 -7.29 -8.29 -0.14
C PRO A 173 -7.00 -7.33 1.03
N ILE A 174 -6.32 -6.19 0.84
CA ILE A 174 -6.17 -5.17 1.90
C ILE A 174 -7.53 -4.54 2.17
N ASN A 175 -8.25 -4.19 1.10
CA ASN A 175 -9.60 -3.61 1.22
C ASN A 175 -10.54 -4.57 1.95
N LEU A 176 -10.55 -5.84 1.55
CA LEU A 176 -11.34 -6.89 2.21
C LEU A 176 -10.96 -7.06 3.68
N ALA A 177 -9.68 -6.93 4.03
CA ALA A 177 -9.23 -7.02 5.42
C ALA A 177 -9.73 -5.85 6.27
N VAL A 178 -9.67 -4.62 5.75
CA VAL A 178 -10.20 -3.43 6.44
C VAL A 178 -11.73 -3.52 6.59
N LEU A 179 -12.43 -3.98 5.54
CA LEU A 179 -13.87 -4.23 5.58
C LEU A 179 -14.25 -5.28 6.62
N ALA A 180 -13.54 -6.41 6.64
CA ALA A 180 -13.75 -7.47 7.62
C ALA A 180 -13.50 -6.97 9.05
N ALA A 181 -12.43 -6.19 9.25
CA ALA A 181 -12.14 -5.57 10.54
C ALA A 181 -13.25 -4.61 10.99
N ASP A 182 -13.77 -3.77 10.09
CA ASP A 182 -14.89 -2.88 10.42
C ASP A 182 -16.18 -3.65 10.72
N PHE A 183 -16.49 -4.67 9.92
CA PHE A 183 -17.65 -5.54 10.14
C PHE A 183 -17.58 -6.21 11.51
N PHE A 184 -16.40 -6.72 11.88
CA PHE A 184 -16.19 -7.29 13.19
C PHE A 184 -16.44 -6.28 14.32
N ILE A 185 -15.95 -5.04 14.19
CA ILE A 185 -16.19 -3.98 15.18
C ILE A 185 -17.68 -3.66 15.29
N LEU A 186 -18.39 -3.57 14.17
CA LEU A 186 -19.84 -3.33 14.14
C LEU A 186 -20.59 -4.41 14.93
N THR A 187 -20.30 -5.69 14.67
CA THR A 187 -20.99 -6.80 15.33
C THR A 187 -20.73 -6.85 16.85
N LYS A 188 -19.52 -6.46 17.29
CA LYS A 188 -19.15 -6.51 18.72
C LYS A 188 -19.55 -5.26 19.51
N ARG A 189 -19.47 -4.07 18.91
CA ARG A 189 -19.70 -2.80 19.63
C ARG A 189 -21.06 -2.16 19.38
N LYS A 190 -21.92 -2.79 18.56
CA LYS A 190 -23.30 -2.39 18.22
C LYS A 190 -23.54 -0.94 17.75
N ARG A 191 -22.54 -0.03 17.74
CA ARG A 191 -22.73 1.40 17.44
C ARG A 191 -21.53 2.14 16.81
N GLU A 192 -20.33 1.55 16.73
CA GLU A 192 -19.12 2.29 16.29
C GLU A 192 -18.63 1.95 14.86
N GLY A 193 -19.11 0.86 14.25
CA GLY A 193 -18.76 0.49 12.88
C GLY A 193 -19.79 1.02 11.87
N SER A 194 -19.34 1.36 10.66
CA SER A 194 -20.25 1.62 9.54
C SER A 194 -19.60 1.13 8.26
N VAL A 195 -19.61 -0.19 8.10
CA VAL A 195 -19.13 -0.87 6.89
C VAL A 195 -19.78 -0.25 5.66
N PHE A 196 -21.06 0.13 5.77
CA PHE A 196 -21.78 0.83 4.72
C PHE A 196 -21.13 2.17 4.35
N THR A 197 -20.75 3.00 5.33
CA THR A 197 -20.09 4.28 5.07
C THR A 197 -18.72 4.11 4.41
N LEU A 198 -17.97 3.07 4.79
CA LEU A 198 -16.69 2.74 4.16
C LEU A 198 -16.90 2.26 2.72
N LEU A 199 -17.80 1.30 2.50
CA LEU A 199 -18.15 0.80 1.17
C LEU A 199 -18.65 1.91 0.25
N LEU A 200 -19.48 2.82 0.76
CA LEU A 200 -19.98 3.95 -0.02
C LEU A 200 -18.83 4.83 -0.54
N GLY A 201 -17.83 5.13 0.31
CA GLY A 201 -16.65 5.88 -0.12
C GLY A 201 -15.85 5.15 -1.20
N GLU A 202 -15.66 3.84 -1.05
CA GLU A 202 -14.94 3.00 -2.02
C GLU A 202 -15.66 2.93 -3.37
N PHE A 203 -16.97 2.63 -3.34
CA PHE A 203 -17.79 2.50 -4.54
C PHE A 203 -18.00 3.82 -5.28
N ILE A 204 -17.96 4.98 -4.60
CA ILE A 204 -18.00 6.28 -5.30
C ILE A 204 -16.82 6.40 -6.26
N VAL A 205 -15.60 6.05 -5.82
CA VAL A 205 -14.41 6.15 -6.67
C VAL A 205 -14.49 5.16 -7.84
N LEU A 206 -14.85 3.91 -7.57
CA LEU A 206 -15.01 2.88 -8.62
C LEU A 206 -16.14 3.22 -9.60
N GLY A 207 -17.22 3.81 -9.10
CA GLY A 207 -18.34 4.31 -9.88
C GLY A 207 -17.93 5.45 -10.81
N VAL A 208 -17.15 6.41 -10.33
CA VAL A 208 -16.60 7.50 -11.16
C VAL A 208 -15.70 6.95 -12.28
N ILE A 209 -14.81 5.99 -11.97
CA ILE A 209 -13.97 5.33 -12.98
C ILE A 209 -14.82 4.60 -14.03
N SER A 210 -15.84 3.86 -13.58
CA SER A 210 -16.74 3.11 -14.44
C SER A 210 -17.58 4.03 -15.34
N LEU A 211 -18.09 5.13 -14.80
CA LEU A 211 -18.82 6.15 -15.57
C LEU A 211 -17.93 6.80 -16.62
N TRP A 212 -16.66 7.07 -16.31
CA TRP A 212 -15.71 7.58 -17.31
C TRP A 212 -15.53 6.59 -18.47
N PHE A 213 -15.37 5.29 -18.20
CA PHE A 213 -15.26 4.29 -19.25
C PHE A 213 -16.56 4.13 -20.05
N LEU A 214 -17.72 4.22 -19.41
CA LEU A 214 -19.02 4.21 -20.08
C LEU A 214 -19.13 5.40 -21.04
N GLN A 215 -18.78 6.61 -20.60
CA GLN A 215 -18.78 7.82 -21.45
C GLN A 215 -17.81 7.71 -22.63
N LYS A 216 -16.71 6.96 -22.48
CA LYS A 216 -15.71 6.73 -23.54
C LYS A 216 -16.04 5.53 -24.44
N GLY A 217 -17.14 4.83 -24.21
CA GLY A 217 -17.52 3.62 -24.97
C GLY A 217 -16.53 2.47 -24.77
N ALA A 218 -15.86 2.40 -23.62
CA ALA A 218 -14.78 1.45 -23.33
C ALA A 218 -15.03 0.60 -22.08
N PHE A 219 -16.24 0.68 -21.49
CA PHE A 219 -16.56 -0.03 -20.24
C PHE A 219 -16.45 -1.55 -20.37
N GLN A 220 -17.03 -2.14 -21.43
CA GLN A 220 -16.95 -3.58 -21.65
C GLN A 220 -15.49 -4.04 -21.83
N LEU A 221 -14.72 -3.32 -22.66
CA LEU A 221 -13.30 -3.61 -22.88
C LEU A 221 -12.48 -3.49 -21.59
N ALA A 222 -12.82 -2.53 -20.71
CA ALA A 222 -12.16 -2.38 -19.42
C ALA A 222 -12.45 -3.57 -18.48
N VAL A 223 -13.70 -4.03 -18.43
CA VAL A 223 -14.09 -5.20 -17.63
C VAL A 223 -13.40 -6.47 -18.16
N GLU A 224 -13.45 -6.70 -19.47
CA GLU A 224 -12.82 -7.86 -20.11
C GLU A 224 -11.30 -7.84 -19.95
N GLY A 225 -10.64 -6.71 -20.25
CA GLY A 225 -9.20 -6.56 -20.12
C GLY A 225 -8.72 -6.78 -18.69
N GLN A 226 -9.45 -6.25 -17.71
CA GLN A 226 -9.12 -6.44 -16.30
C GLN A 226 -9.35 -7.90 -15.85
N TRP A 227 -10.41 -8.54 -16.35
CA TRP A 227 -10.69 -9.94 -16.07
C TRP A 227 -9.62 -10.87 -16.64
N VAL A 228 -9.29 -10.74 -17.93
CA VAL A 228 -8.22 -11.51 -18.58
C VAL A 228 -6.89 -11.31 -17.84
N SER A 229 -6.52 -10.05 -17.56
CA SER A 229 -5.28 -9.77 -16.85
C SER A 229 -5.24 -10.44 -15.47
N ASN A 230 -6.33 -10.37 -14.70
CA ASN A 230 -6.37 -10.99 -13.38
C ASN A 230 -6.40 -12.52 -13.45
N PHE A 231 -7.07 -13.09 -14.45
CA PHE A 231 -7.13 -14.53 -14.67
C PHE A 231 -5.76 -15.11 -15.05
N GLU A 232 -5.09 -14.54 -16.05
CA GLU A 232 -3.75 -14.97 -16.45
C GLU A 232 -2.77 -14.92 -15.28
N ARG A 233 -2.84 -13.84 -14.50
CA ARG A 233 -2.04 -13.65 -13.29
C ARG A 233 -2.29 -14.70 -12.23
N ALA A 234 -3.56 -15.00 -11.95
CA ALA A 234 -3.93 -16.05 -11.01
C ALA A 234 -3.47 -17.43 -11.49
N TYR A 235 -3.60 -17.70 -12.79
CA TYR A 235 -3.17 -18.94 -13.42
C TYR A 235 -1.63 -19.12 -13.36
N SER A 236 -0.87 -18.10 -13.75
CA SER A 236 0.60 -18.09 -13.64
C SER A 236 1.05 -18.28 -12.19
N ALA A 237 0.32 -17.74 -11.21
CA ALA A 237 0.63 -17.93 -9.79
C ALA A 237 0.58 -19.38 -9.32
N VAL A 238 -0.34 -20.16 -9.88
CA VAL A 238 -0.45 -21.59 -9.56
C VAL A 238 0.73 -22.36 -10.14
N ILE A 239 1.16 -22.01 -11.34
CA ILE A 239 2.25 -22.70 -12.06
C ILE A 239 3.62 -22.38 -11.45
N ILE A 240 3.89 -21.11 -11.12
CA ILE A 240 5.21 -20.63 -10.66
C ILE A 240 5.58 -21.10 -9.23
N LYS A 241 4.66 -21.76 -8.50
CA LYS A 241 4.90 -22.26 -7.13
C LYS A 241 6.16 -23.12 -6.98
N LYS A 242 6.61 -23.83 -8.03
CA LYS A 242 7.82 -24.66 -7.97
C LYS A 242 9.13 -23.86 -7.95
N ASP A 243 9.23 -22.75 -8.68
CA ASP A 243 10.45 -21.92 -8.71
C ASP A 243 10.49 -20.87 -7.59
N TYR A 244 9.32 -20.52 -7.04
CA TYR A 244 9.21 -19.58 -5.91
C TYR A 244 10.03 -19.98 -4.68
N PHE A 245 9.98 -21.26 -4.27
CA PHE A 245 10.75 -21.74 -3.12
C PHE A 245 12.27 -21.73 -3.36
N ARG A 246 12.72 -21.65 -4.62
CA ARG A 246 14.13 -21.42 -4.95
C ARG A 246 14.49 -19.94 -4.84
N LEU A 247 13.64 -19.03 -5.32
CA LEU A 247 13.85 -17.58 -5.24
C LEU A 247 13.84 -17.03 -3.80
N LEU A 248 12.93 -17.51 -2.95
CA LEU A 248 12.94 -17.17 -1.50
C LEU A 248 14.26 -17.56 -0.82
N ARG A 249 14.87 -18.66 -1.27
CA ARG A 249 16.14 -19.18 -0.73
C ARG A 249 17.35 -18.35 -1.16
N ALA A 250 17.25 -17.65 -2.30
CA ALA A 250 18.40 -17.05 -2.96
C ALA A 250 18.66 -15.58 -2.59
N ASN A 251 17.67 -14.79 -2.15
CA ASN A 251 17.89 -13.33 -2.20
C ASN A 251 17.27 -12.39 -1.15
N ARG A 252 16.67 -12.85 -0.03
CA ARG A 252 15.97 -11.90 0.88
C ARG A 252 15.99 -12.30 2.36
N GLY A 253 17.16 -12.59 2.94
CA GLY A 253 17.26 -13.01 4.36
C GLY A 253 16.57 -12.04 5.34
N PHE A 254 16.72 -10.73 5.14
CA PHE A 254 16.09 -9.71 6.00
C PHE A 254 14.57 -9.59 5.78
N GLU A 255 14.09 -9.47 4.54
CA GLU A 255 12.65 -9.31 4.27
C GLU A 255 11.86 -10.60 4.56
N THR A 256 12.44 -11.75 4.22
CA THR A 256 11.89 -13.07 4.59
C THR A 256 11.94 -13.28 6.10
N GLY A 257 13.03 -12.86 6.76
CA GLY A 257 13.14 -12.92 8.22
C GLY A 257 12.10 -12.06 8.92
N LEU A 258 11.93 -10.81 8.48
CA LEU A 258 10.91 -9.89 8.97
C LEU A 258 9.51 -10.47 8.74
N PHE A 259 9.25 -11.07 7.58
CA PHE A 259 7.99 -11.74 7.26
C PHE A 259 7.72 -12.96 8.15
N VAL A 260 8.66 -13.89 8.27
CA VAL A 260 8.51 -15.10 9.11
C VAL A 260 8.26 -14.66 10.55
N PHE A 261 9.04 -13.71 11.05
CA PHE A 261 8.85 -13.14 12.37
C PHE A 261 7.45 -12.52 12.53
N CYS A 262 7.00 -11.77 11.54
CA CYS A 262 5.66 -11.21 11.47
C CYS A 262 4.57 -12.29 11.57
N VAL A 263 4.63 -13.33 10.73
CA VAL A 263 3.66 -14.44 10.74
C VAL A 263 3.68 -15.20 12.07
N LEU A 264 4.86 -15.46 12.64
CA LEU A 264 4.98 -16.11 13.93
C LEU A 264 4.35 -15.28 15.04
N ASN A 265 4.57 -13.96 15.05
CA ASN A 265 3.91 -13.06 16.00
C ASN A 265 2.39 -13.06 15.82
N LEU A 266 1.89 -13.06 14.58
CA LEU A 266 0.45 -13.21 14.33
C LEU A 266 -0.09 -14.51 14.93
N ILE A 267 0.58 -15.64 14.72
CA ILE A 267 0.15 -16.94 15.26
C ILE A 267 0.11 -16.90 16.79
N VAL A 268 1.10 -16.27 17.43
CA VAL A 268 1.13 -16.10 18.89
C VAL A 268 -0.03 -15.23 19.36
N ILE A 269 -0.30 -14.10 18.70
CA ILE A 269 -1.41 -13.20 19.03
C ILE A 269 -2.75 -13.91 18.86
N LEU A 270 -2.95 -14.62 17.74
CA LEU A 270 -4.15 -15.41 17.49
C LEU A 270 -4.35 -16.45 18.60
N LYS A 271 -3.30 -17.22 18.93
CA LYS A 271 -3.36 -18.20 20.03
C LYS A 271 -3.71 -17.55 21.37
N GLN A 272 -3.14 -16.39 21.69
CA GLN A 272 -3.45 -15.67 22.92
C GLN A 272 -4.89 -15.12 22.93
N ALA A 273 -5.34 -14.56 21.81
CA ALA A 273 -6.69 -14.05 21.61
C ALA A 273 -7.75 -15.15 21.76
N PHE A 274 -7.48 -16.35 21.24
CA PHE A 274 -8.38 -17.50 21.39
C PHE A 274 -8.28 -18.19 22.76
N SER A 275 -7.15 -18.07 23.47
CA SER A 275 -6.91 -18.74 24.75
C SER A 275 -7.44 -17.97 25.97
N LYS A 276 -7.40 -16.63 25.97
CA LYS A 276 -7.84 -15.84 27.13
C LYS A 276 -9.28 -15.34 26.97
N LYS A 277 -10.15 -15.73 27.91
CA LYS A 277 -11.55 -15.26 27.99
C LYS A 277 -11.72 -13.74 28.23
N ASN A 278 -10.67 -13.01 28.66
CA ASN A 278 -10.75 -11.62 29.14
C ASN A 278 -9.59 -10.72 28.65
N ILE A 279 -9.15 -10.80 27.38
CA ILE A 279 -8.29 -9.74 26.82
C ILE A 279 -9.18 -8.53 26.50
N SER A 280 -8.75 -7.31 26.81
CA SER A 280 -9.41 -6.09 26.34
C SER A 280 -9.38 -6.06 24.80
N PHE A 281 -10.52 -6.42 24.20
CA PHE A 281 -10.75 -6.88 22.82
C PHE A 281 -10.40 -5.89 21.69
N ASP A 282 -9.83 -4.72 21.99
CA ASP A 282 -10.02 -3.50 21.20
C ASP A 282 -9.02 -3.28 20.05
N SER A 283 -7.82 -3.83 20.16
CA SER A 283 -6.72 -3.61 19.21
C SER A 283 -6.08 -4.90 18.73
N ASP A 284 -6.10 -5.94 19.54
CA ASP A 284 -5.30 -7.14 19.28
C ASP A 284 -5.95 -8.01 18.21
N ILE A 285 -7.27 -8.02 18.15
CA ILE A 285 -8.04 -8.64 17.06
C ILE A 285 -8.00 -7.79 15.80
N LEU A 286 -8.06 -6.47 15.92
CA LEU A 286 -7.90 -5.56 14.78
C LEU A 286 -6.56 -5.80 14.07
N MET A 287 -5.47 -5.83 14.85
CA MET A 287 -4.14 -6.12 14.34
C MET A 287 -4.08 -7.50 13.72
N SER A 288 -4.73 -8.49 14.32
CA SER A 288 -4.79 -9.85 13.83
C SER A 288 -5.58 -10.00 12.51
N SER A 289 -6.70 -9.29 12.34
CA SER A 289 -7.51 -9.29 11.11
C SER A 289 -6.78 -8.59 9.95
N ILE A 290 -6.16 -7.43 10.22
CA ILE A 290 -5.30 -6.73 9.24
C ILE A 290 -4.15 -7.65 8.79
N PHE A 291 -3.57 -8.42 9.72
CA PHE A 291 -2.49 -9.37 9.42
C PHE A 291 -2.95 -10.61 8.67
N SER A 292 -4.16 -11.10 8.94
CA SER A 292 -4.74 -12.22 8.19
C SER A 292 -4.92 -11.81 6.73
N GLY A 293 -5.36 -10.57 6.49
CA GLY A 293 -5.42 -9.96 5.16
C GLY A 293 -4.05 -9.76 4.51
N ALA A 294 -3.10 -9.16 5.23
CA ALA A 294 -1.73 -8.93 4.74
C ALA A 294 -0.95 -10.25 4.51
N GLY A 295 -1.20 -11.27 5.34
CA GLY A 295 -0.67 -12.62 5.20
C GLY A 295 -1.30 -13.37 4.03
N LEU A 296 -2.62 -13.21 3.80
CA LEU A 296 -3.28 -13.68 2.58
C LEU A 296 -2.71 -13.00 1.34
N LEU A 297 -2.48 -11.68 1.37
CA LEU A 297 -1.73 -10.98 0.31
C LEU A 297 -0.37 -11.59 0.09
N PHE A 298 0.35 -11.99 1.14
CA PHE A 298 1.66 -12.62 0.99
C PHE A 298 1.61 -14.05 0.42
N LEU A 299 0.51 -14.78 0.63
CA LEU A 299 0.27 -16.08 0.00
C LEU A 299 -0.03 -15.96 -1.50
N PHE A 300 -0.55 -14.81 -1.94
CA PHE A 300 -0.78 -14.47 -3.36
C PHE A 300 0.31 -13.58 -3.98
N ALA A 301 1.15 -12.94 -3.16
CA ALA A 301 2.35 -12.17 -3.49
C ALA A 301 3.55 -12.93 -4.11
N PRO A 302 3.67 -14.29 -4.09
CA PRO A 302 4.85 -14.98 -4.60
C PRO A 302 5.22 -14.69 -6.06
N VAL A 303 4.25 -14.24 -6.86
CA VAL A 303 4.43 -13.83 -8.26
C VAL A 303 4.85 -12.36 -8.40
N TRP A 304 4.76 -11.59 -7.32
CA TRP A 304 4.78 -10.14 -7.32
C TRP A 304 5.88 -9.63 -6.40
N GLY A 305 7.13 -9.56 -6.90
CA GLY A 305 8.31 -9.11 -6.16
C GLY A 305 8.21 -7.72 -5.49
N HIS A 306 7.13 -6.97 -5.77
CA HIS A 306 6.83 -5.63 -5.25
C HIS A 306 5.88 -5.62 -4.04
N ALA A 307 5.27 -6.75 -3.66
CA ALA A 307 4.36 -6.82 -2.50
C ALA A 307 5.01 -6.39 -1.18
N VAL A 308 6.34 -6.44 -1.10
CA VAL A 308 7.13 -6.05 0.07
C VAL A 308 6.97 -4.57 0.42
N ILE A 309 6.83 -3.68 -0.58
CA ILE A 309 6.67 -2.23 -0.38
C ILE A 309 5.46 -1.91 0.53
N PHE A 310 4.48 -2.81 0.59
CA PHE A 310 3.20 -2.62 1.27
C PHE A 310 3.07 -3.44 2.54
N VAL A 311 3.55 -4.68 2.48
CA VAL A 311 3.48 -5.59 3.62
C VAL A 311 4.36 -5.04 4.74
N VAL A 312 5.54 -4.52 4.41
CA VAL A 312 6.46 -3.96 5.40
C VAL A 312 5.81 -2.86 6.24
N PRO A 313 5.26 -1.77 5.68
CA PRO A 313 4.66 -0.72 6.52
C PRO A 313 3.48 -1.22 7.36
N ILE A 314 2.61 -2.08 6.83
CA ILE A 314 1.47 -2.62 7.60
C ILE A 314 1.97 -3.54 8.73
N SER A 315 2.94 -4.41 8.43
CA SER A 315 3.60 -5.27 9.42
C SER A 315 4.33 -4.46 10.49
N LEU A 316 4.98 -3.36 10.12
CA LEU A 316 5.61 -2.43 11.06
C LEU A 316 4.58 -1.76 11.97
N VAL A 317 3.41 -1.36 11.45
CA VAL A 317 2.31 -0.83 12.26
C VAL A 317 1.98 -1.77 13.41
N VAL A 318 1.82 -3.05 13.07
CA VAL A 318 1.45 -4.10 14.02
C VAL A 318 2.55 -4.35 15.03
N PHE A 319 3.76 -4.65 14.55
CA PHE A 319 4.89 -5.01 15.39
C PHE A 319 5.18 -3.93 16.44
N ILE A 320 5.30 -2.68 15.99
CA ILE A 320 5.66 -1.57 16.86
C ILE A 320 4.55 -1.26 17.86
N ALA A 321 3.28 -1.34 17.44
CA ALA A 321 2.18 -1.11 18.36
C ALA A 321 2.09 -2.18 19.47
N LEU A 322 2.42 -3.44 19.16
CA LEU A 322 2.49 -4.52 20.15
C LEU A 322 3.67 -4.30 21.12
N CYS A 323 4.87 -4.03 20.59
CA CYS A 323 6.04 -3.75 21.42
C CYS A 323 5.81 -2.53 22.33
N GLY A 324 5.24 -1.45 21.79
CA GLY A 324 4.96 -0.24 22.56
C GLY A 324 4.01 -0.48 23.73
N ARG A 325 3.07 -1.42 23.61
CA ARG A 325 2.15 -1.78 24.70
C ARG A 325 2.80 -2.62 25.78
N VAL A 326 3.60 -3.63 25.41
CA VAL A 326 4.33 -4.47 26.37
C VAL A 326 5.25 -3.62 27.25
N VAL A 327 5.89 -2.60 26.66
CA VAL A 327 6.76 -1.69 27.42
C VAL A 327 5.94 -0.72 28.28
N GLY A 328 4.78 -0.25 27.80
CA GLY A 328 3.93 0.69 28.52
C GLY A 328 3.21 0.12 29.75
N THR A 329 2.88 -1.17 29.76
CA THR A 329 2.18 -1.81 30.90
C THR A 329 3.06 -2.02 32.14
N ASN A 330 4.38 -1.84 32.04
CA ASN A 330 5.30 -2.01 33.17
C ASN A 330 5.62 -0.68 33.89
N GLN A 331 4.99 0.44 33.51
CA GLN A 331 5.23 1.76 34.10
C GLN A 331 4.02 2.33 34.88
N SER A 332 3.00 1.51 35.15
CA SER A 332 1.88 1.84 36.04
C SER A 332 1.95 0.99 37.31
#